data_AF-A0A7K0XUX1-F1
#
_entry.id   AF-A0A7K0XUX1-F1
#
_cell.length_a   1.000
_cell.length_b   1.000
_cell.length_c   1.000
_cell.angle_alpha   90.00
_cell.angle_beta   90.00
_cell.angle_gamma   90.00
#
_symmetry.space_group_name_H-M   'P 1'
#
loop_
_entity.id
_entity.type
_entity.pdbx_description
1 polymer ?
#
loop_
_entity_poly.entity_id
_entity_poly.type
_entity_poly.pdbx_seq_one_letter_code
_entity_poly.pdbx_strand_id
1 'polypeptide(L)'
;MDSTPAANRGARHDRARERQASDCRRSCRGPRRVTTYVDSSALIKLYVREADSADAAEILNADPVLVTSWLTHVEVRRNLARLLEGVTLRRAQEVFEHDLDCMAMVNPDERMWRAAADIAEHLGVRTLDAVHLGTAQHLRIPSLTFCTFDLRQGQAARQLGMHVLGC
;
A
#
# COMPACT_ATOMS: atom_id res chain seq x y z
N MET A 1 -2.36 74.03 -19.38
CA MET A 1 -3.68 73.64 -18.89
C MET A 1 -3.97 72.30 -19.57
N ASP A 2 -3.46 71.18 -19.04
CA ASP A 2 -4.01 70.40 -17.91
C ASP A 2 -5.32 69.70 -18.36
N SER A 3 -5.57 68.40 -18.27
CA SER A 3 -4.89 67.20 -17.79
C SER A 3 -5.66 65.98 -18.34
N THR A 4 -5.00 64.87 -18.68
CA THR A 4 -5.65 63.58 -19.00
C THR A 4 -5.51 62.63 -17.81
N PRO A 5 -6.55 61.90 -17.37
CA PRO A 5 -6.49 61.13 -16.13
C PRO A 5 -5.78 59.79 -16.33
N ALA A 6 -4.88 59.45 -15.42
CA ALA A 6 -4.33 58.12 -15.28
C ALA A 6 -5.36 57.20 -14.60
N ALA A 7 -5.83 56.17 -15.31
CA ALA A 7 -6.70 55.16 -14.74
C ALA A 7 -6.12 53.74 -14.85
N ASN A 8 -5.87 53.18 -13.65
CA ASN A 8 -6.30 51.84 -13.26
C ASN A 8 -5.57 50.62 -13.87
N ARG A 9 -4.26 50.49 -13.59
CA ARG A 9 -3.52 49.22 -13.72
C ARG A 9 -3.49 48.36 -12.43
N GLY A 10 -3.93 48.91 -11.29
CA GLY A 10 -3.87 48.23 -9.98
C GLY A 10 -4.96 47.18 -9.76
N ALA A 11 -6.22 47.48 -10.13
CA ALA A 11 -7.36 46.63 -9.75
C ALA A 11 -7.45 45.26 -10.45
N ARG A 12 -6.71 45.06 -11.56
CA ARG A 12 -6.69 43.78 -12.30
C ARG A 12 -5.72 42.77 -11.68
N HIS A 13 -4.69 43.21 -10.97
CA HIS A 13 -3.72 42.32 -10.34
C HIS A 13 -4.25 41.72 -9.03
N ASP A 14 -5.08 42.44 -8.28
CA ASP A 14 -5.62 41.95 -7.00
C ASP A 14 -6.64 40.81 -7.17
N ARG A 15 -7.51 40.91 -8.18
CA ARG A 15 -8.51 39.86 -8.46
C ARG A 15 -7.91 38.55 -8.99
N ALA A 16 -6.72 38.61 -9.60
CA ALA A 16 -5.99 37.41 -10.05
C ALA A 16 -5.35 36.68 -8.85
N ARG A 17 -4.81 37.44 -7.88
CA ARG A 17 -4.21 36.90 -6.65
C ARG A 17 -5.25 36.26 -5.72
N GLU A 18 -6.45 36.82 -5.62
CA GLU A 18 -7.54 36.23 -4.81
C GLU A 18 -8.05 34.90 -5.39
N ARG A 19 -8.14 34.77 -6.72
CA ARG A 19 -8.53 33.51 -7.38
C ARG A 19 -7.49 32.40 -7.19
N GLN A 20 -6.20 32.75 -7.25
CA GLN A 20 -5.11 31.82 -6.96
C GLN A 20 -5.06 31.41 -5.47
N ALA A 21 -5.37 32.32 -4.56
CA ALA A 21 -5.45 32.04 -3.13
C ALA A 21 -6.67 31.18 -2.73
N SER A 22 -7.74 31.16 -3.53
CA SER A 22 -8.87 30.23 -3.34
C SER A 22 -8.59 28.83 -3.89
N ASP A 23 -7.71 28.70 -4.89
CA ASP A 23 -7.37 27.41 -5.51
C ASP A 23 -6.33 26.63 -4.69
N CYS A 24 -5.34 27.32 -4.11
CA CYS A 24 -4.39 26.70 -3.17
C CYS A 24 -5.04 26.20 -1.87
N ARG A 25 -6.23 26.69 -1.50
CA ARG A 25 -6.96 26.18 -0.32
C ARG A 25 -7.65 24.84 -0.57
N ARG A 26 -7.73 24.37 -1.82
CA ARG A 26 -8.23 23.02 -2.16
C ARG A 26 -7.14 21.95 -2.20
N SER A 27 -5.86 22.32 -2.24
CA SER A 27 -4.74 21.36 -2.33
C SER A 27 -4.12 20.99 -0.99
N CYS A 28 -4.53 21.60 0.12
CA CYS A 28 -4.05 21.24 1.46
C CYS A 28 -4.90 20.12 2.08
N ARG A 29 -5.08 18.99 1.38
CA ARG A 29 -5.36 17.74 2.09
C ARG A 29 -4.01 17.32 2.68
N GLY A 30 -3.85 17.41 4.00
CA GLY A 30 -2.70 16.82 4.69
C GLY A 30 -2.47 15.38 4.22
N PRO A 31 -1.26 14.81 4.39
CA PRO A 31 -0.93 13.50 3.85
C PRO A 31 -2.05 12.54 4.21
N ARG A 32 -2.74 12.01 3.18
CA ARG A 32 -3.71 10.95 3.39
C ARG A 32 -2.92 9.88 4.12
N ARG A 33 -3.32 9.56 5.34
CA ARG A 33 -2.81 8.37 6.03
C ARG A 33 -3.33 7.20 5.21
N VAL A 34 -2.53 6.75 4.25
CA VAL A 34 -2.79 5.55 3.49
C VAL A 34 -2.24 4.41 4.34
N THR A 35 -3.05 3.36 4.48
CA THR A 35 -2.65 2.13 5.14
C THR A 35 -2.49 1.09 4.07
N THR A 36 -1.35 0.41 4.06
CA THR A 36 -1.06 -0.60 3.05
C THR A 36 -1.03 -1.98 3.67
N TYR A 37 -1.91 -2.85 3.17
CA TYR A 37 -1.85 -4.28 3.44
C TYR A 37 -0.80 -4.91 2.52
N VAL A 38 0.21 -5.54 3.10
CA VAL A 38 1.35 -6.12 2.40
C VAL A 38 1.19 -7.63 2.36
N ASP A 39 1.16 -8.23 1.18
CA ASP A 39 1.26 -9.69 1.03
C ASP A 39 2.74 -10.15 0.99
N SER A 40 2.98 -11.47 1.14
CA SER A 40 4.34 -12.02 1.17
C SER A 40 5.14 -11.82 -0.12
N SER A 41 4.50 -11.77 -1.28
CA SER A 41 5.12 -11.53 -2.59
C SER A 41 5.72 -10.13 -2.72
N ALA A 42 5.13 -9.13 -2.06
CA ALA A 42 5.70 -7.79 -1.95
C ALA A 42 6.83 -7.74 -0.91
N LEU A 43 6.60 -8.36 0.25
CA LEU A 43 7.53 -8.24 1.37
C LEU A 43 8.86 -8.96 1.10
N ILE A 44 8.84 -10.10 0.41
CA ILE A 44 10.06 -10.86 0.13
C ILE A 44 11.08 -10.10 -0.72
N LYS A 45 10.61 -9.16 -1.55
CA LYS A 45 11.44 -8.33 -2.44
C LYS A 45 12.36 -7.39 -1.68
N LEU A 46 12.12 -7.14 -0.39
CA LEU A 46 13.03 -6.39 0.48
C LEU A 46 14.28 -7.19 0.87
N TYR A 47 14.19 -8.53 0.87
CA TYR A 47 15.24 -9.41 1.37
C TYR A 47 15.96 -10.16 0.26
N VAL A 48 15.27 -10.39 -0.86
CA VAL A 48 15.82 -11.05 -2.04
C VAL A 48 15.76 -10.07 -3.20
N ARG A 49 16.90 -9.87 -3.87
CA ARG A 49 17.00 -8.98 -5.01
C ARG A 49 16.34 -9.62 -6.23
N GLU A 50 15.27 -8.98 -6.70
CA GLU A 50 14.48 -9.32 -7.87
C GLU A 50 14.33 -8.09 -8.78
N ALA A 51 13.71 -8.26 -9.95
CA ALA A 51 13.50 -7.16 -10.89
C ALA A 51 12.74 -5.98 -10.25
N ASP A 52 11.69 -6.28 -9.48
CA ASP A 52 10.79 -5.27 -8.91
C ASP A 52 11.14 -4.90 -7.46
N SER A 53 12.35 -5.25 -6.98
CA SER A 53 12.75 -4.94 -5.59
C SER A 53 12.82 -3.45 -5.30
N ALA A 54 13.24 -2.64 -6.28
CA ALA A 54 13.30 -1.18 -6.13
C ALA A 54 11.89 -0.60 -5.96
N ASP A 55 10.96 -1.02 -6.82
CA ASP A 55 9.57 -0.56 -6.79
C ASP A 55 8.87 -1.00 -5.50
N ALA A 56 9.10 -2.25 -5.05
CA ALA A 56 8.59 -2.72 -3.77
C ALA A 56 9.10 -1.86 -2.62
N ALA A 57 10.41 -1.59 -2.57
CA ALA A 57 10.99 -0.73 -1.53
C ALA A 57 10.41 0.69 -1.56
N GLU A 58 10.20 1.28 -2.75
CA GLU A 58 9.57 2.60 -2.87
C GLU A 58 8.14 2.60 -2.33
N ILE A 59 7.32 1.62 -2.74
CA ILE A 59 5.93 1.49 -2.28
C ILE A 59 5.86 1.31 -0.76
N LEU A 60 6.65 0.40 -0.19
CA LEU A 60 6.61 0.09 1.24
C LEU A 60 7.16 1.24 2.10
N ASN A 61 8.10 2.04 1.59
CA ASN A 61 8.64 3.21 2.31
C ASN A 61 7.73 4.45 2.22
N ALA A 62 6.81 4.50 1.24
CA ALA A 62 5.94 5.65 1.05
C ALA A 62 4.84 5.76 2.13
N ASP A 63 4.40 4.62 2.68
CA ASP A 63 3.28 4.58 3.61
C ASP A 63 3.71 4.45 5.08
N PRO A 64 3.17 5.28 5.98
CA PRO A 64 3.58 5.27 7.40
C PRO A 64 2.98 4.10 8.20
N VAL A 65 2.03 3.36 7.64
CA VAL A 65 1.34 2.26 8.33
C VAL A 65 1.22 1.07 7.39
N LEU A 66 2.07 0.07 7.62
CA LEU A 66 2.01 -1.22 6.97
C LEU A 66 1.26 -2.22 7.86
N VAL A 67 0.42 -3.02 7.24
CA VAL A 67 -0.39 -4.07 7.89
C VAL A 67 -0.15 -5.37 7.15
N THR A 68 -0.04 -6.49 7.85
CA THR A 68 0.02 -7.79 7.20
C THR A 68 -0.59 -8.89 8.08
N SER A 69 -0.73 -10.10 7.55
CA SER A 69 -1.22 -11.25 8.31
C SER A 69 -0.06 -12.03 8.94
N TRP A 70 -0.31 -12.69 10.07
CA TRP A 70 0.59 -13.73 10.58
C TRP A 70 0.85 -14.87 9.57
N LEU A 71 -0.01 -15.05 8.57
CA LEU A 71 0.27 -15.95 7.44
C LEU A 71 1.54 -15.54 6.68
N THR A 72 1.78 -14.23 6.51
CA THR A 72 2.98 -13.70 5.84
C THR A 72 4.26 -14.11 6.56
N HIS A 73 4.24 -14.25 7.89
CA HIS A 73 5.39 -14.77 8.65
C HIS A 73 5.82 -16.15 8.11
N VAL A 74 4.89 -17.09 8.02
CA VAL A 74 5.15 -18.44 7.54
C VAL A 74 5.61 -18.41 6.08
N GLU A 75 4.93 -17.65 5.23
CA GLU A 75 5.21 -17.59 3.80
C GLU A 75 6.59 -16.99 3.49
N VAL A 76 6.94 -15.87 4.13
CA VAL A 76 8.25 -15.23 3.93
C VAL A 76 9.34 -16.14 4.49
N ARG A 77 9.22 -16.66 5.72
CA ARG A 77 10.22 -17.58 6.30
C ARG A 77 10.46 -18.80 5.41
N ARG A 78 9.38 -19.41 4.89
CA ARG A 78 9.46 -20.54 3.95
C ARG A 78 10.19 -20.15 2.67
N ASN A 79 9.83 -19.03 2.06
CA ASN A 79 10.44 -18.61 0.79
C ASN A 79 11.91 -18.19 0.96
N LEU A 80 12.26 -17.48 2.05
CA LEU A 80 13.66 -17.18 2.36
C LEU A 80 14.48 -18.46 2.48
N ALA A 81 13.99 -19.48 3.20
CA ALA A 81 14.67 -20.76 3.34
C ALA A 81 14.78 -21.55 2.02
N ARG A 82 13.93 -21.25 1.03
CA ARG A 82 13.99 -21.82 -0.31
C ARG A 82 15.02 -21.11 -1.20
N LEU A 83 15.24 -19.81 -0.98
CA LEU A 83 16.03 -18.94 -1.86
C LEU A 83 17.45 -18.67 -1.33
N LEU A 84 17.64 -18.77 -0.02
CA LEU A 84 18.87 -18.40 0.67
C LEU A 84 19.35 -19.54 1.58
N GLU A 85 20.64 -19.53 1.89
CA GLU A 85 21.26 -20.51 2.78
C GLU A 85 22.29 -19.86 3.72
N GLY A 86 22.72 -20.63 4.74
CA GLY A 86 23.82 -20.26 5.63
C GLY A 86 23.64 -18.91 6.33
N VAL A 87 24.67 -18.07 6.27
CA VAL A 87 24.71 -16.75 6.92
C VAL A 87 23.69 -15.79 6.28
N THR A 88 23.51 -15.86 4.96
CA THR A 88 22.60 -14.96 4.23
C THR A 88 21.15 -15.22 4.63
N LEU A 89 20.74 -16.48 4.77
CA LEU A 89 19.42 -16.84 5.27
C LEU A 89 19.18 -16.29 6.68
N ARG A 90 20.13 -16.52 7.61
CA ARG A 90 19.99 -16.04 9.00
C ARG A 90 19.84 -14.52 9.05
N ARG A 91 20.68 -13.80 8.32
CA ARG A 91 20.60 -12.33 8.25
C ARG A 91 19.27 -11.86 7.68
N ALA A 92 18.78 -12.48 6.61
CA ALA A 92 17.48 -12.11 6.02
C ALA A 92 16.33 -12.37 7.00
N GLN A 93 16.38 -13.47 7.76
CA GLN A 93 15.39 -13.77 8.80
C GLN A 93 15.46 -12.75 9.95
N GLU A 94 16.66 -12.39 10.43
CA GLU A 94 16.83 -11.40 11.49
C GLU A 94 16.28 -10.03 11.09
N VAL A 95 16.57 -9.56 9.87
CA VAL A 95 16.01 -8.30 9.36
C VAL A 95 14.49 -8.41 9.18
N PHE A 96 13.99 -9.53 8.66
CA PHE A 96 12.56 -9.75 8.51
C PHE A 96 11.81 -9.68 9.84
N GLU A 97 12.29 -10.34 10.90
CA GLU A 97 11.65 -10.25 12.22
C GLU A 97 11.64 -8.80 12.74
N HIS A 98 12.73 -8.05 12.54
CA HIS A 98 12.77 -6.63 12.92
C HIS A 98 11.77 -5.77 12.15
N ASP A 99 11.61 -6.01 10.84
CA ASP A 99 10.66 -5.26 10.03
C ASP A 99 9.22 -5.55 10.46
N LEU A 100 8.90 -6.79 10.87
CA LEU A 100 7.58 -7.13 11.39
C LEU A 100 7.23 -6.40 12.69
N ASP A 101 8.21 -6.08 13.54
CA ASP A 101 7.99 -5.26 14.75
C ASP A 101 7.51 -3.84 14.39
N CYS A 102 7.78 -3.38 13.17
CA CYS A 102 7.32 -2.10 12.63
C CYS A 102 5.98 -2.18 11.88
N MET A 103 5.39 -3.37 11.75
CA MET A 103 4.11 -3.58 11.05
C MET A 103 2.97 -3.91 12.02
N ALA A 104 1.75 -3.55 11.63
CA ALA A 104 0.57 -4.04 12.33
C ALA A 104 0.28 -5.48 11.89
N MET A 105 0.52 -6.44 12.79
CA MET A 105 0.28 -7.86 12.54
C MET A 105 -1.17 -8.26 12.86
N VAL A 106 -1.85 -8.84 11.88
CA VAL A 106 -3.23 -9.31 11.99
C VAL A 106 -3.24 -10.82 12.13
N ASN A 107 -3.87 -11.33 13.18
CA ASN A 107 -4.19 -12.75 13.30
C ASN A 107 -5.61 -12.97 12.72
N PRO A 108 -5.75 -13.67 11.58
CA PRO A 108 -7.07 -13.87 10.98
C PRO A 108 -8.00 -14.64 11.92
N ASP A 109 -9.16 -14.05 12.21
CA ASP A 109 -10.20 -14.68 13.01
C ASP A 109 -11.18 -15.49 12.14
N GLU A 110 -12.13 -16.18 12.78
CA GLU A 110 -13.12 -17.00 12.07
C GLU A 110 -13.86 -16.25 10.96
N ARG A 111 -14.15 -14.95 11.14
CA ARG A 111 -14.87 -14.15 10.14
C ARG A 111 -13.99 -13.92 8.91
N MET A 112 -12.71 -13.64 9.12
CA MET A 112 -11.74 -13.49 8.04
C MET A 112 -11.54 -14.81 7.28
N TRP A 113 -11.49 -15.96 7.98
CA TRP A 113 -11.39 -17.28 7.35
C TRP A 113 -12.63 -17.63 6.51
N ARG A 114 -13.83 -17.32 7.00
CA ARG A 114 -15.07 -17.53 6.24
C ARG A 114 -15.10 -16.66 4.99
N ALA A 115 -14.73 -15.39 5.12
CA ALA A 115 -14.63 -14.50 3.96
C ALA A 115 -13.59 -14.97 2.94
N ALA A 116 -12.46 -15.51 3.41
CA ALA A 116 -11.45 -16.10 2.53
C ALA A 116 -12.01 -17.30 1.75
N ALA A 117 -12.82 -18.16 2.40
CA ALA A 117 -13.48 -19.27 1.71
C ALA A 117 -14.44 -18.76 0.63
N ASP A 118 -15.30 -17.78 0.96
CA ASP A 118 -16.23 -17.19 -0.01
C ASP A 118 -15.48 -16.58 -1.21
N ILE A 119 -14.38 -15.86 -0.96
CA ILE A 119 -13.53 -15.28 -2.01
C ILE A 119 -12.91 -16.37 -2.88
N ALA A 120 -12.40 -17.45 -2.29
CA ALA A 120 -11.79 -18.55 -3.03
C ALA A 120 -12.80 -19.23 -3.97
N GLU A 121 -14.02 -19.47 -3.49
CA GLU A 121 -15.10 -20.09 -4.27
C GLU A 121 -15.54 -19.19 -5.44
N HIS A 122 -15.72 -17.88 -5.19
CA HIS A 122 -16.25 -16.96 -6.20
C HIS A 122 -15.21 -16.52 -7.23
N LEU A 123 -13.95 -16.31 -6.81
CA LEU A 123 -12.89 -15.75 -7.67
C LEU A 123 -11.88 -16.80 -8.15
N GLY A 124 -11.93 -18.03 -7.63
CA GLY A 124 -11.02 -19.11 -8.03
C GLY A 124 -9.55 -18.84 -7.70
N VAL A 125 -9.29 -18.02 -6.67
CA VAL A 125 -7.94 -17.74 -6.17
C VAL A 125 -7.41 -18.90 -5.31
N ARG A 126 -6.08 -18.99 -5.13
CA ARG A 126 -5.50 -20.01 -4.26
C ARG A 126 -5.90 -19.75 -2.82
N THR A 127 -5.93 -20.80 -1.99
CA THR A 127 -6.36 -20.72 -0.59
C THR A 127 -5.62 -19.62 0.19
N LEU A 128 -4.29 -19.56 0.12
CA LEU A 128 -3.51 -18.57 0.87
C LEU A 128 -3.73 -17.14 0.33
N ASP A 129 -3.83 -16.98 -0.98
CA ASP A 129 -4.17 -15.69 -1.60
C ASP A 129 -5.53 -15.19 -1.10
N ALA A 130 -6.52 -16.09 -1.02
CA ALA A 130 -7.85 -15.79 -0.51
C ALA A 130 -7.83 -15.33 0.96
N VAL A 131 -6.93 -15.89 1.78
CA VAL A 131 -6.77 -15.50 3.19
C VAL A 131 -6.22 -14.08 3.30
N HIS A 132 -5.24 -13.72 2.47
CA HIS A 132 -4.76 -12.34 2.41
C HIS A 132 -5.87 -11.37 1.99
N LEU A 133 -6.61 -11.70 0.92
CA LEU A 133 -7.72 -10.89 0.42
C LEU A 133 -8.84 -10.75 1.46
N GLY A 134 -9.24 -11.86 2.10
CA GLY A 134 -10.26 -11.89 3.13
C GLY A 134 -9.87 -11.10 4.38
N THR A 135 -8.60 -11.21 4.79
CA THR A 135 -8.03 -10.43 5.90
C THR A 135 -8.08 -8.94 5.57
N ALA A 136 -7.51 -8.52 4.43
CA ALA A 136 -7.47 -7.12 4.01
C ALA A 136 -8.87 -6.51 3.90
N GLN A 137 -9.81 -7.24 3.31
CA GLN A 137 -11.21 -6.79 3.17
C GLN A 137 -11.89 -6.61 4.54
N HIS A 138 -11.64 -7.52 5.49
CA HIS A 138 -12.28 -7.47 6.82
C HIS A 138 -11.74 -6.40 7.75
N LEU A 139 -10.55 -5.86 7.51
CA LEU A 139 -10.02 -4.73 8.28
C LEU A 139 -10.88 -3.47 8.14
N ARG A 140 -11.65 -3.34 7.05
CA ARG A 140 -12.55 -2.20 6.77
C ARG A 140 -11.87 -0.83 6.92
N ILE A 141 -10.56 -0.77 6.67
CA ILE A 141 -9.79 0.47 6.71
C ILE A 141 -10.10 1.27 5.44
N PRO A 142 -10.64 2.49 5.55
CA PRO A 142 -10.95 3.30 4.38
C PRO A 142 -9.70 3.60 3.56
N SER A 143 -9.78 3.43 2.23
CA SER A 143 -8.66 3.67 1.31
C SER A 143 -7.43 2.78 1.58
N LEU A 144 -7.64 1.57 2.12
CA LEU A 144 -6.58 0.57 2.23
C LEU A 144 -6.05 0.22 0.83
N THR A 145 -4.74 0.31 0.67
CA THR A 145 -4.03 -0.19 -0.50
C THR A 145 -3.64 -1.63 -0.24
N PHE A 146 -3.85 -2.51 -1.21
CA PHE A 146 -3.37 -3.89 -1.20
C PHE A 146 -2.10 -3.96 -2.05
N CYS A 147 -0.96 -4.22 -1.43
CA CYS A 147 0.33 -4.31 -2.10
C CYS A 147 0.65 -5.78 -2.40
N THR A 148 0.76 -6.10 -3.69
CA THR A 148 1.11 -7.44 -4.17
C THR A 148 1.84 -7.43 -5.50
N PHE A 149 2.76 -8.37 -5.68
CA PHE A 149 3.44 -8.63 -6.95
C PHE A 149 3.02 -9.97 -7.57
N ASP A 150 1.93 -10.58 -7.08
CA ASP A 150 1.22 -11.63 -7.80
C ASP A 150 0.10 -11.00 -8.64
N LEU A 151 0.26 -11.07 -9.97
CA LEU A 151 -0.69 -10.50 -10.92
C LEU A 151 -2.13 -11.03 -10.73
N ARG A 152 -2.29 -12.31 -10.39
CA ARG A 152 -3.62 -12.93 -10.24
C ARG A 152 -4.27 -12.48 -8.93
N GLN A 153 -3.50 -12.42 -7.85
CA GLN A 153 -3.98 -11.90 -6.57
C GLN A 153 -4.34 -10.41 -6.69
N GLY A 154 -3.51 -9.61 -7.37
CA GLY A 154 -3.79 -8.20 -7.63
C GLY A 154 -5.04 -7.99 -8.49
N GLN A 155 -5.32 -8.86 -9.45
CA GLN A 155 -6.58 -8.82 -10.21
C GLN A 155 -7.79 -9.14 -9.32
N ALA A 156 -7.69 -10.17 -8.47
CA ALA A 156 -8.76 -10.50 -7.53
C ALA A 156 -9.00 -9.37 -6.51
N ALA A 157 -7.95 -8.74 -6.00
CA ALA A 157 -8.06 -7.59 -5.10
C ALA A 157 -8.82 -6.41 -5.75
N ARG A 158 -8.54 -6.12 -7.02
CA ARG A 158 -9.27 -5.10 -7.79
C ARG A 158 -10.74 -5.47 -7.97
N GLN A 159 -11.07 -6.75 -8.20
CA GLN A 159 -12.46 -7.21 -8.29
C GLN A 159 -13.22 -7.06 -6.97
N LEU A 160 -12.52 -7.13 -5.83
CA LEU A 160 -13.06 -6.85 -4.50
C LEU A 160 -13.15 -5.34 -4.17
N GLY A 161 -12.80 -4.47 -5.12
CA GLY A 161 -12.87 -3.01 -4.97
C GLY A 161 -11.68 -2.37 -4.23
N MET A 162 -10.59 -3.11 -4.02
CA MET A 162 -9.39 -2.57 -3.37
C MET A 162 -8.51 -1.80 -4.36
N HIS A 163 -7.84 -0.75 -3.87
CA HIS A 163 -6.74 -0.13 -4.58
C HIS A 163 -5.52 -1.05 -4.52
N VAL A 164 -4.84 -1.27 -5.64
CA VAL A 164 -3.72 -2.23 -5.72
C VAL A 164 -2.45 -1.53 -6.18
N LEU A 165 -1.37 -1.74 -5.42
CA LEU A 165 -0.01 -1.39 -5.81
C LEU A 165 0.83 -2.66 -5.94
N GLY A 166 1.88 -2.59 -6.77
CA GLY A 166 2.58 -3.77 -7.25
C GLY A 166 1.80 -4.48 -8.36
N CYS A 167 2.53 -5.02 -9.33
CA CYS A 167 2.05 -5.93 -10.36
C CYS A 167 3.23 -6.43 -11.19
#